data_AF-A0A1Q2CRZ8-F1
#
_entry.id   AF-A0A1Q2CRZ8-F1
#
_cell.length_a   1.000
_cell.length_b   1.000
_cell.length_c   1.000
_cell.angle_alpha   90.00
_cell.angle_beta   90.00
_cell.angle_gamma   90.00
#
_symmetry.space_group_name_H-M   'P 1'
#
loop_
_entity.id
_entity.type
_entity.pdbx_description
1 polymer ?
#
loop_
_entity_poly.entity_id
_entity_poly.type
_entity_poly.pdbx_seq_one_letter_code
_entity_poly.pdbx_strand_id
1 'polypeptide(L)'
;MFDQRFTTWALADFGPSPDPTSTDWTVRVNASLPEDRRIRTLEVDGGPRLIAVTPAVAAKAGILDGQSLDDAAWSGALARSGEALAGADNLFTYRLGHVPDGSADTDVRALTAADADAFAAFQATCADAEREEADVELDHWAIYGVVLDGEIVAAASAYPFADSPVADIGVITSPPHRGAGHAAAVVRVLSGHILDRGLLPLYRCQLENHASAATARSAGLTRFGQRDSVA
;
A
#
# COMPACT_ATOMS: atom_id res chain seq x y z
N MET A 1 4.79 8.33 -15.64
CA MET A 1 4.07 7.08 -15.95
C MET A 1 4.45 6.04 -14.91
N PHE A 2 3.53 5.15 -14.51
CA PHE A 2 3.83 4.02 -13.61
C PHE A 2 4.31 2.80 -14.41
N ASP A 3 4.97 1.84 -13.75
CA ASP A 3 5.34 0.56 -14.37
C ASP A 3 4.07 -0.20 -14.80
N GLN A 4 4.12 -0.81 -16.00
CA GLN A 4 2.98 -1.55 -16.56
C GLN A 4 2.62 -2.76 -15.69
N ARG A 5 3.60 -3.47 -15.13
CA ARG A 5 3.37 -4.62 -14.24
C ARG A 5 2.62 -4.19 -12.98
N PHE A 6 2.98 -3.03 -12.41
CA PHE A 6 2.25 -2.45 -11.28
C PHE A 6 0.81 -2.12 -11.67
N THR A 7 0.63 -1.45 -12.81
CA THR A 7 -0.70 -1.02 -13.28
C THR A 7 -1.59 -2.22 -13.57
N THR A 8 -1.06 -3.26 -14.23
CA THR A 8 -1.77 -4.51 -14.49
C THR A 8 -2.14 -5.23 -13.20
N TRP A 9 -1.22 -5.30 -12.22
CA TRP A 9 -1.52 -5.88 -10.91
C TRP A 9 -2.60 -5.10 -10.17
N ALA A 10 -2.51 -3.76 -10.14
CA ALA A 10 -3.46 -2.91 -9.45
C ALA A 10 -4.88 -3.01 -10.04
N LEU A 11 -4.98 -3.21 -11.35
CA LEU A 11 -6.24 -3.30 -12.09
C LEU A 11 -6.79 -4.73 -12.23
N ALA A 12 -6.09 -5.76 -11.73
CA ALA A 12 -6.38 -7.16 -12.03
C ALA A 12 -7.85 -7.56 -11.75
N ASP A 13 -8.43 -7.05 -10.68
CA ASP A 13 -9.80 -7.38 -10.27
C ASP A 13 -10.89 -6.66 -11.07
N PHE A 14 -10.52 -5.59 -11.78
CA PHE A 14 -11.44 -4.68 -12.46
C PHE A 14 -11.45 -4.90 -13.99
N GLY A 15 -10.59 -5.78 -14.51
CA GLY A 15 -10.46 -6.00 -15.95
C GLY A 15 -10.04 -4.72 -16.70
N PRO A 16 -10.38 -4.58 -18.00
CA PRO A 16 -10.00 -3.40 -18.77
C PRO A 16 -10.67 -2.14 -18.24
N SER A 17 -9.86 -1.08 -18.07
CA SER A 17 -10.31 0.24 -17.65
C SER A 17 -11.26 0.87 -18.67
N PRO A 18 -12.37 1.49 -18.24
CA PRO A 18 -13.24 2.33 -19.06
C PRO A 18 -12.60 3.69 -19.37
N ASP A 19 -13.40 4.62 -19.91
CA ASP A 19 -13.01 6.00 -20.21
C ASP A 19 -12.38 6.69 -18.98
N PRO A 20 -11.08 7.07 -19.04
CA PRO A 20 -10.37 7.69 -17.94
C PRO A 20 -10.88 9.11 -17.60
N THR A 21 -11.80 9.68 -18.39
CA THR A 21 -12.35 11.02 -18.17
C THR A 21 -13.64 11.01 -17.33
N SER A 22 -14.22 9.84 -17.07
CA SER A 22 -15.43 9.74 -16.25
C SER A 22 -15.13 9.99 -14.77
N THR A 23 -15.99 10.78 -14.12
CA THR A 23 -15.98 10.98 -12.65
C THR A 23 -16.80 9.93 -11.91
N ASP A 24 -17.55 9.10 -12.65
CA ASP A 24 -18.39 8.05 -12.09
C ASP A 24 -17.60 6.77 -11.87
N TRP A 25 -18.09 5.95 -10.94
CA TRP A 25 -17.63 4.59 -10.76
C TRP A 25 -18.07 3.70 -11.91
N THR A 26 -17.16 2.85 -12.38
CA THR A 26 -17.50 1.78 -13.31
C THR A 26 -17.50 0.43 -12.61
N VAL A 27 -18.63 -0.27 -12.72
CA VAL A 27 -18.86 -1.57 -12.10
C VAL A 27 -18.29 -2.70 -12.96
N ARG A 28 -17.71 -3.68 -12.27
CA ARG A 28 -17.20 -4.94 -12.81
C ARG A 28 -17.70 -6.08 -11.95
N VAL A 29 -18.46 -6.99 -12.55
CA VAL A 29 -18.89 -8.21 -11.87
C VAL A 29 -17.84 -9.28 -12.11
N ASN A 30 -17.08 -9.62 -11.06
CA ASN A 30 -15.96 -10.52 -11.13
C ASN A 30 -16.18 -11.75 -10.23
N ALA A 31 -16.39 -12.90 -10.86
CA ALA A 31 -16.62 -14.17 -10.16
C ALA A 31 -15.36 -14.79 -9.55
N SER A 32 -14.16 -14.29 -9.88
CA SER A 32 -12.90 -14.78 -9.31
C SER A 32 -12.47 -14.04 -8.04
N LEU A 33 -13.22 -13.03 -7.60
CA LEU A 33 -12.94 -12.35 -6.33
C LEU A 33 -13.09 -13.33 -5.17
N PRO A 34 -12.12 -13.38 -4.24
CA PRO A 34 -12.27 -14.16 -3.03
C PRO A 34 -13.29 -13.51 -2.09
N GLU A 35 -13.84 -14.29 -1.16
CA GLU A 35 -14.94 -13.85 -0.29
C GLU A 35 -14.56 -12.69 0.64
N ASP A 36 -13.31 -12.68 1.11
CA ASP A 36 -12.70 -11.61 1.91
C ASP A 36 -12.44 -10.32 1.11
N ARG A 37 -12.65 -10.36 -0.22
CA ARG A 37 -12.55 -9.20 -1.13
C ARG A 37 -13.74 -9.14 -2.08
N ARG A 38 -14.90 -9.61 -1.62
CA ARG A 38 -16.14 -9.68 -2.42
C ARG A 38 -16.62 -8.33 -2.95
N ILE A 39 -16.15 -7.23 -2.35
CA ILE A 39 -16.17 -5.87 -2.90
C ILE A 39 -14.74 -5.32 -2.84
N ARG A 40 -14.33 -4.68 -3.93
CA ARG A 40 -13.10 -3.89 -4.01
C ARG A 40 -13.37 -2.61 -4.78
N THR A 41 -12.81 -1.50 -4.32
CA THR A 41 -12.85 -0.22 -5.04
C THR A 41 -11.44 0.23 -5.37
N LEU A 42 -11.26 0.94 -6.48
CA LEU A 42 -10.01 1.57 -6.84
C LEU A 42 -10.28 2.91 -7.53
N GLU A 43 -9.74 3.99 -6.96
CA GLU A 43 -9.73 5.32 -7.55
C GLU A 43 -8.30 5.65 -7.97
N VAL A 44 -8.04 5.68 -9.28
CA VAL A 44 -6.71 6.02 -9.80
C VAL A 44 -6.56 7.53 -9.86
N ASP A 45 -5.44 8.07 -9.39
CA ASP A 45 -5.18 9.51 -9.40
C ASP A 45 -5.21 10.05 -10.83
N GLY A 46 -6.16 10.96 -11.11
CA GLY A 46 -6.38 11.53 -12.45
C GLY A 46 -6.85 10.52 -13.50
N GLY A 47 -7.42 9.40 -13.06
CA GLY A 47 -7.88 8.30 -13.91
C GLY A 47 -9.23 7.73 -13.46
N PRO A 48 -9.52 6.47 -13.83
CA PRO A 48 -10.83 5.86 -13.60
C PRO A 48 -11.11 5.58 -12.11
N ARG A 49 -12.40 5.51 -11.79
CA ARG A 49 -12.93 5.00 -10.53
C ARG A 49 -13.64 3.67 -10.80
N LEU A 50 -13.24 2.62 -10.08
CA LEU A 50 -13.60 1.25 -10.41
C LEU A 50 -14.19 0.54 -9.20
N ILE A 51 -15.23 -0.24 -9.42
CA ILE A 51 -15.83 -1.14 -8.44
C ILE A 51 -15.76 -2.54 -9.01
N ALA A 52 -15.17 -3.47 -8.25
CA ALA A 52 -15.26 -4.90 -8.52
C ALA A 52 -16.12 -5.55 -7.44
N VAL A 53 -17.09 -6.36 -7.85
CA VAL A 53 -18.01 -7.09 -6.96
C VAL A 53 -18.20 -8.53 -7.40
N THR A 54 -18.43 -9.44 -6.45
CA THR A 54 -18.87 -10.79 -6.80
C THR A 54 -20.29 -10.77 -7.39
N PRO A 55 -20.69 -11.80 -8.19
CA PRO A 55 -22.06 -11.92 -8.68
C PRO A 55 -23.12 -11.90 -7.58
N ALA A 56 -22.82 -12.47 -6.41
CA ALA A 56 -23.72 -12.50 -5.26
C ALA A 56 -23.97 -11.08 -4.70
N VAL A 57 -22.92 -10.28 -4.54
CA VAL A 57 -23.05 -8.88 -4.13
C VAL A 57 -23.79 -8.08 -5.20
N ALA A 58 -23.44 -8.24 -6.47
CA ALA A 58 -24.07 -7.53 -7.58
C ALA A 58 -25.60 -7.75 -7.62
N ALA A 59 -26.04 -9.00 -7.44
CA ALA A 59 -27.45 -9.36 -7.39
C ALA A 59 -28.19 -8.71 -6.20
N LYS A 60 -27.59 -8.71 -4.99
CA LYS A 60 -28.17 -8.06 -3.81
C LYS A 60 -28.23 -6.53 -3.96
N ALA A 61 -27.16 -5.93 -4.48
CA ALA A 61 -27.03 -4.49 -4.68
C ALA A 61 -27.90 -3.96 -5.84
N GLY A 62 -28.35 -4.85 -6.74
CA GLY A 62 -29.10 -4.49 -7.94
C GLY A 62 -28.24 -3.74 -8.96
N ILE A 63 -26.96 -4.12 -9.09
CA ILE A 63 -26.00 -3.50 -10.02
C ILE A 63 -25.61 -4.49 -11.13
N LEU A 64 -25.32 -3.96 -12.31
CA LEU A 64 -24.97 -4.74 -13.50
C LEU A 64 -23.49 -4.54 -13.87
N ASP A 65 -22.92 -5.53 -14.54
CA ASP A 65 -21.57 -5.41 -15.11
C ASP A 65 -21.53 -4.27 -16.16
N GLY A 66 -20.48 -3.45 -16.11
CA GLY A 66 -20.32 -2.30 -17.00
C GLY A 66 -21.16 -1.07 -16.64
N GLN A 67 -21.98 -1.13 -15.58
CA GLN A 67 -22.78 0.01 -15.14
C GLN A 67 -21.90 1.16 -14.64
N SER A 68 -22.31 2.40 -14.97
CA SER A 68 -21.77 3.63 -14.39
C SER A 68 -22.61 4.05 -13.17
N LEU A 69 -21.96 4.38 -12.05
CA LEU A 69 -22.61 4.82 -10.81
C LEU A 69 -21.94 6.11 -10.32
N ASP A 70 -22.73 7.13 -10.03
CA ASP A 70 -22.27 8.24 -9.20
C ASP A 70 -22.11 7.80 -7.73
N ASP A 71 -21.59 8.69 -6.88
CA ASP A 71 -21.34 8.38 -5.46
C ASP A 71 -22.61 8.05 -4.68
N ALA A 72 -23.75 8.67 -5.02
CA ALA A 72 -25.02 8.43 -4.34
C ALA A 72 -25.59 7.06 -4.72
N ALA A 73 -25.52 6.71 -6.00
CA ALA A 73 -25.93 5.43 -6.53
C ALA A 73 -25.06 4.29 -5.99
N TRP A 74 -23.73 4.50 -5.90
CA TRP A 74 -22.82 3.56 -5.26
C TRP A 74 -23.14 3.38 -3.77
N SER A 75 -23.29 4.47 -3.02
CA SER A 75 -23.63 4.42 -1.59
C SER A 75 -24.94 3.65 -1.35
N GLY A 76 -25.96 3.88 -2.20
CA GLY A 76 -27.22 3.16 -2.14
C GLY A 76 -27.08 1.67 -2.50
N ALA A 77 -26.23 1.33 -3.47
CA ALA A 77 -25.95 -0.05 -3.85
C ALA A 77 -25.23 -0.82 -2.74
N LEU A 78 -24.22 -0.20 -2.11
CA LEU A 78 -23.52 -0.74 -0.96
C LEU A 78 -24.49 -1.00 0.20
N ALA A 79 -25.34 -0.02 0.53
CA ALA A 79 -26.36 -0.18 1.58
C ALA A 79 -27.34 -1.34 1.30
N ARG A 80 -27.79 -1.51 0.04
CA ARG A 80 -28.67 -2.64 -0.34
C ARG A 80 -27.98 -4.00 -0.26
N SER A 81 -26.67 -4.05 -0.49
CA SER A 81 -25.89 -5.28 -0.38
C SER A 81 -25.76 -5.78 1.07
N GLY A 82 -25.87 -4.86 2.04
CA GLY A 82 -25.63 -5.13 3.46
C GLY A 82 -24.15 -5.16 3.85
N GLU A 83 -23.27 -4.79 2.93
CA GLU A 83 -21.82 -4.79 3.12
C GLU A 83 -21.32 -3.41 3.61
N ALA A 84 -20.16 -3.41 4.25
CA ALA A 84 -19.42 -2.21 4.61
C ALA A 84 -17.97 -2.33 4.12
N LEU A 85 -17.37 -1.20 3.78
CA LEU A 85 -15.95 -1.13 3.44
C LEU A 85 -15.11 -0.87 4.69
N ALA A 86 -13.87 -1.36 4.69
CA ALA A 86 -12.92 -1.26 5.80
C ALA A 86 -12.38 0.17 5.96
N GLY A 87 -12.30 0.91 4.86
CA GLY A 87 -11.63 2.20 4.78
C GLY A 87 -10.46 2.12 3.81
N ALA A 88 -10.35 3.13 2.94
CA ALA A 88 -9.41 3.08 1.84
C ALA A 88 -7.95 3.27 2.28
N ASP A 89 -7.07 2.53 1.61
CA ASP A 89 -5.63 2.77 1.63
C ASP A 89 -5.24 3.67 0.46
N ASN A 90 -4.32 4.61 0.72
CA ASN A 90 -3.51 5.17 -0.35
C ASN A 90 -2.52 4.11 -0.84
N LEU A 91 -2.35 4.00 -2.16
CA LEU A 91 -1.33 3.16 -2.78
C LEU A 91 -0.23 4.03 -3.36
N PHE A 92 1.02 3.83 -2.96
CA PHE A 92 2.18 4.53 -3.46
C PHE A 92 3.18 3.57 -4.11
N THR A 93 3.80 4.01 -5.19
CA THR A 93 4.90 3.31 -5.86
C THR A 93 5.80 4.30 -6.60
N TYR A 94 6.90 3.83 -7.17
CA TYR A 94 7.79 4.67 -7.99
C TYR A 94 7.23 4.86 -9.40
N ARG A 95 7.42 6.06 -9.96
CA ARG A 95 7.21 6.29 -11.39
C ARG A 95 8.38 5.69 -12.18
N LEU A 96 8.10 5.26 -13.41
CA LEU A 96 9.12 4.74 -14.30
C LEU A 96 10.27 5.76 -14.47
N GLY A 97 11.51 5.29 -14.37
CA GLY A 97 12.71 6.11 -14.44
C GLY A 97 13.03 6.89 -13.15
N HIS A 98 12.19 6.78 -12.11
CA HIS A 98 12.50 7.31 -10.79
C HIS A 98 12.97 6.16 -9.89
N VAL A 99 14.26 5.86 -9.95
CA VAL A 99 14.91 4.92 -9.03
C VAL A 99 15.37 5.73 -7.81
N PRO A 100 15.07 5.30 -6.57
CA PRO A 100 15.58 5.98 -5.39
C PRO A 100 17.11 5.96 -5.42
N ASP A 101 17.72 7.09 -5.12
CA ASP A 101 19.16 7.13 -4.87
C ASP A 101 19.47 6.29 -3.63
N GLY A 102 20.38 5.33 -3.77
CA GLY A 102 20.75 4.39 -2.72
C GLY A 102 21.67 5.00 -1.67
N SER A 103 22.24 6.19 -1.91
CA SER A 103 23.03 6.90 -0.91
C SER A 103 22.13 7.64 0.08
N ALA A 104 22.04 7.15 1.30
CA ALA A 104 21.54 7.95 2.41
C ALA A 104 22.71 8.63 3.12
N ASP A 105 22.61 9.92 3.43
CA ASP A 105 23.46 10.64 4.42
C ASP A 105 23.24 10.14 5.86
N THR A 106 22.61 8.98 6.03
CA THR A 106 22.17 8.41 7.30
C THR A 106 22.65 6.96 7.36
N ASP A 107 23.01 6.48 8.55
CA ASP A 107 23.45 5.10 8.82
C ASP A 107 22.32 4.09 8.64
N VAL A 108 21.88 3.91 7.39
CA VAL A 108 20.92 2.90 6.97
C VAL A 108 21.67 1.61 6.62
N ARG A 109 21.29 0.50 7.24
CA ARG A 109 21.88 -0.82 6.93
C ARG A 109 20.85 -1.93 7.02
N ALA A 110 21.17 -3.07 6.41
CA ALA A 110 20.40 -4.28 6.62
C ALA A 110 20.45 -4.68 8.10
N LEU A 111 19.31 -5.14 8.62
CA LEU A 111 19.23 -5.78 9.92
C LEU A 111 19.31 -7.29 9.75
N THR A 112 19.87 -7.97 10.74
CA THR A 112 20.09 -9.43 10.72
C THR A 112 19.62 -10.04 12.03
N ALA A 113 19.65 -11.37 12.13
CA ALA A 113 19.37 -12.06 13.39
C ALA A 113 20.27 -11.61 14.57
N ALA A 114 21.45 -11.04 14.29
CA ALA A 114 22.32 -10.49 15.34
C ALA A 114 21.76 -9.19 15.96
N ASP A 115 20.81 -8.52 15.31
CA ASP A 115 20.17 -7.30 15.77
C ASP A 115 18.92 -7.57 16.63
N ALA A 116 18.58 -8.83 16.93
CA ALA A 116 17.32 -9.22 17.56
C ALA A 116 17.03 -8.47 18.87
N ASP A 117 18.00 -8.37 19.77
CA ASP A 117 17.83 -7.68 21.05
C ASP A 117 17.62 -6.17 20.86
N ALA A 118 18.39 -5.55 19.95
CA ALA A 118 18.25 -4.13 19.64
C ALA A 118 16.91 -3.82 18.95
N PHE A 119 16.46 -4.71 18.08
CA PHE A 119 15.20 -4.59 17.37
C PHE A 119 14.00 -4.75 18.32
N ALA A 120 14.06 -5.71 19.25
CA ALA A 120 13.05 -5.87 20.29
C ALA A 120 12.98 -4.64 21.22
N ALA A 121 14.14 -4.11 21.63
CA ALA A 121 14.21 -2.88 22.42
C ALA A 121 13.60 -1.68 21.68
N PHE A 122 13.89 -1.55 20.38
CA PHE A 122 13.28 -0.54 19.51
C PHE A 122 11.76 -0.70 19.41
N GLN A 123 11.26 -1.90 19.11
CA GLN A 123 9.83 -2.16 19.03
C GLN A 123 9.11 -1.82 20.34
N ALA A 124 9.72 -2.10 21.49
CA ALA A 124 9.14 -1.77 22.80
C ALA A 124 8.94 -0.25 23.02
N THR A 125 9.57 0.62 22.23
CA THR A 125 9.35 2.07 22.27
C THR A 125 8.11 2.53 21.49
N CYS A 126 7.56 1.67 20.63
CA CYS A 126 6.43 1.96 19.76
C CYS A 126 5.14 1.36 20.33
N ALA A 127 4.01 2.03 20.14
CA ALA A 127 2.72 1.54 20.62
C ALA A 127 2.29 0.27 19.87
N ASP A 128 1.61 -0.66 20.55
CA ASP A 128 1.19 -1.96 19.98
C ASP A 128 0.42 -1.80 18.67
N ALA A 129 -0.56 -0.88 18.62
CA ALA A 129 -1.34 -0.60 17.42
C ALA A 129 -0.48 -0.04 16.26
N GLU A 130 0.57 0.73 16.55
CA GLU A 130 1.50 1.21 15.51
C GLU A 130 2.38 0.06 14.99
N ARG A 131 2.73 -0.91 15.84
CA ARG A 131 3.50 -2.09 15.42
C ARG A 131 2.67 -3.02 14.55
N GLU A 132 1.43 -3.30 14.97
CA GLU A 132 0.49 -4.15 14.22
C GLU A 132 0.17 -3.54 12.84
N GLU A 133 -0.07 -2.23 12.77
CA GLU A 133 -0.32 -1.54 11.51
C GLU A 133 0.93 -1.52 10.60
N ALA A 134 2.12 -1.31 11.18
CA ALA A 134 3.34 -1.21 10.39
C ALA A 134 3.86 -2.57 9.91
N ASP A 135 3.57 -3.65 10.62
CA ASP A 135 3.93 -5.03 10.28
C ASP A 135 5.41 -5.15 9.87
N VAL A 136 6.30 -4.69 10.77
CA VAL A 136 7.76 -4.69 10.54
C VAL A 136 8.40 -5.79 11.36
N GLU A 137 8.87 -6.84 10.68
CA GLU A 137 9.45 -8.02 11.32
C GLU A 137 10.87 -8.31 10.83
N LEU A 138 11.70 -8.84 11.74
CA LEU A 138 13.12 -9.13 11.48
C LEU A 138 13.33 -10.32 10.54
N ASP A 139 12.33 -11.20 10.41
CA ASP A 139 12.36 -12.38 9.55
C ASP A 139 11.62 -12.18 8.22
N HIS A 140 11.09 -10.97 7.97
CA HIS A 140 10.62 -10.59 6.64
C HIS A 140 11.74 -10.68 5.59
N TRP A 141 11.34 -10.85 4.33
CA TRP A 141 12.24 -11.14 3.22
C TRP A 141 13.41 -10.14 3.08
N ALA A 142 13.16 -8.88 3.39
CA ALA A 142 14.20 -7.87 3.55
C ALA A 142 13.85 -6.92 4.70
N ILE A 143 14.82 -6.59 5.53
CA ILE A 143 14.68 -5.60 6.60
C ILE A 143 15.91 -4.71 6.69
N TYR A 144 15.66 -3.40 6.81
CA TYR A 144 16.67 -2.38 6.98
C TYR A 144 16.30 -1.49 8.16
N GLY A 145 17.32 -0.94 8.80
CA GLY A 145 17.18 -0.05 9.94
C GLY A 145 18.06 1.18 9.81
N VAL A 146 17.62 2.28 10.40
CA VAL A 146 18.45 3.43 10.71
C VAL A 146 19.03 3.22 12.10
N VAL A 147 20.35 3.23 12.20
CA VAL A 147 21.06 3.01 13.47
C VAL A 147 21.81 4.28 13.87
N LEU A 148 21.47 4.85 15.02
CA LEU A 148 22.15 6.01 15.59
C LEU A 148 22.73 5.62 16.95
N ASP A 149 24.02 5.89 17.16
CA ASP A 149 24.73 5.58 18.42
C ASP A 149 24.54 4.14 18.92
N GLY A 150 24.34 3.19 17.98
CA GLY A 150 24.13 1.77 18.28
C GLY A 150 22.66 1.36 18.51
N GLU A 151 21.73 2.31 18.48
CA GLU A 151 20.30 2.07 18.66
C GLU A 151 19.55 2.13 17.32
N ILE A 152 18.59 1.22 17.13
CA ILE A 152 17.69 1.29 15.98
C ILE A 152 16.64 2.36 16.27
N VAL A 153 16.57 3.39 15.41
CA VAL A 153 15.64 4.52 15.59
C VAL A 153 14.46 4.49 14.62
N ALA A 154 14.62 3.79 13.49
CA ALA A 154 13.59 3.49 12.52
C ALA A 154 13.91 2.17 11.81
N ALA A 155 12.88 1.42 11.41
CA ALA A 155 13.03 0.20 10.64
C ALA A 155 11.96 0.12 9.55
N ALA A 156 12.34 -0.45 8.42
CA ALA A 156 11.40 -0.84 7.38
C ALA A 156 11.70 -2.26 6.93
N SER A 157 10.65 -3.02 6.68
CA SER A 157 10.76 -4.36 6.14
C SER A 157 9.83 -4.52 4.95
N ALA A 158 10.12 -5.51 4.11
CA ALA A 158 9.28 -5.82 2.96
C ALA A 158 9.03 -7.32 2.86
N TYR A 159 7.83 -7.65 2.39
CA TYR A 159 7.47 -9.01 2.01
C TYR A 159 6.79 -9.01 0.62
N PRO A 160 7.21 -9.89 -0.29
CA PRO A 160 6.53 -10.06 -1.57
C PRO A 160 5.11 -10.59 -1.37
N PHE A 161 4.13 -10.02 -2.08
CA PHE A 161 2.84 -10.69 -2.21
C PHE A 161 3.00 -11.92 -3.12
N ALA A 162 2.41 -13.05 -2.72
CA ALA A 162 2.49 -14.29 -3.50
C ALA A 162 2.03 -14.06 -4.96
N ASP A 163 2.82 -14.57 -5.90
CA ASP A 163 2.58 -14.50 -7.35
C ASP A 163 2.31 -13.07 -7.89
N SER A 164 2.87 -12.05 -7.24
CA SER A 164 2.70 -10.64 -7.59
C SER A 164 4.03 -9.98 -7.97
N PRO A 165 4.03 -8.96 -8.85
CA PRO A 165 5.23 -8.17 -9.11
C PRO A 165 5.60 -7.21 -7.98
N VAL A 166 4.81 -7.10 -6.90
CA VAL A 166 5.00 -6.10 -5.84
C VAL A 166 5.50 -6.71 -4.52
N ALA A 167 6.27 -5.91 -3.78
CA ALA A 167 6.60 -6.16 -2.38
C ALA A 167 6.05 -5.02 -1.52
N ASP A 168 5.23 -5.37 -0.53
CA ASP A 168 4.62 -4.42 0.40
C ASP A 168 5.65 -4.00 1.44
N ILE A 169 5.67 -2.71 1.78
CA ILE A 169 6.64 -2.11 2.70
C ILE A 169 5.92 -1.68 3.98
N GLY A 170 6.36 -2.26 5.09
CA GLY A 170 6.11 -1.74 6.42
C GLY A 170 7.22 -0.77 6.85
N VAL A 171 6.88 0.29 7.60
CA VAL A 171 7.89 1.18 8.20
C VAL A 171 7.40 1.72 9.54
N ILE A 172 8.32 1.78 10.51
CA ILE A 172 8.06 2.36 11.82
C ILE A 172 9.25 3.18 12.30
N THR A 173 8.99 4.24 13.06
CA THR A 173 10.01 5.12 13.64
C THR A 173 9.68 5.37 15.10
N SER A 174 10.70 5.24 15.95
CA SER A 174 10.57 5.45 17.38
C SER A 174 10.05 6.86 17.67
N PRO A 175 9.16 7.05 18.67
CA PRO A 175 8.55 8.34 18.96
C PRO A 175 9.55 9.52 19.08
N PRO A 176 10.71 9.39 19.74
CA PRO A 176 11.67 10.49 19.87
C PRO A 176 12.34 10.93 18.56
N HIS A 177 12.32 10.08 17.53
CA HIS A 177 13.06 10.29 16.28
C HIS A 177 12.15 10.58 15.08
N ARG A 178 10.86 10.87 15.33
CA ARG A 178 9.90 11.24 14.28
C ARG A 178 10.23 12.60 13.68
N GLY A 179 9.83 12.81 12.42
CA GLY A 179 10.01 14.10 11.74
C GLY A 179 11.45 14.40 11.28
N ALA A 180 12.42 13.52 11.56
CA ALA A 180 13.82 13.69 11.16
C ALA A 180 14.18 13.02 9.81
N GLY A 181 13.21 12.45 9.10
CA GLY A 181 13.42 11.85 7.77
C GLY A 181 13.97 10.41 7.77
N HIS A 182 14.20 9.80 8.94
CA HIS A 182 14.70 8.41 9.05
C HIS A 182 13.83 7.39 8.35
N ALA A 183 12.50 7.47 8.51
CA ALA A 183 11.55 6.59 7.82
C ALA A 183 11.70 6.67 6.29
N ALA A 184 11.82 7.89 5.74
CA ALA A 184 11.99 8.07 4.32
C ALA A 184 13.35 7.55 3.82
N ALA A 185 14.41 7.71 4.61
CA ALA A 185 15.73 7.20 4.29
C ALA A 185 15.75 5.66 4.21
N VAL A 186 15.19 4.97 5.21
CA VAL A 186 15.14 3.51 5.21
C VAL A 186 14.23 2.95 4.11
N VAL A 187 13.09 3.60 3.84
CA VAL A 187 12.19 3.21 2.73
C VAL A 187 12.88 3.33 1.37
N ARG A 188 13.70 4.37 1.15
CA ARG A 188 14.46 4.52 -0.11
C ARG A 188 15.46 3.39 -0.32
N VAL A 189 16.25 3.05 0.70
CA VAL A 189 17.24 1.97 0.63
C VAL A 189 16.56 0.62 0.42
N LEU A 190 15.51 0.33 1.19
CA LEU A 190 14.72 -0.90 1.03
C LEU A 190 14.08 -0.98 -0.36
N SER A 191 13.57 0.13 -0.89
CA SER A 191 13.00 0.19 -2.24
C SER A 191 14.03 -0.10 -3.32
N GLY A 192 15.27 0.38 -3.17
CA GLY A 192 16.38 0.00 -4.05
C GLY A 192 16.61 -1.51 -4.04
N HIS A 193 16.65 -2.13 -2.85
CA HIS A 193 16.78 -3.59 -2.72
C HIS A 193 15.64 -4.35 -3.41
N ILE A 194 14.39 -3.90 -3.25
CA ILE A 194 13.22 -4.51 -3.90
C ILE A 194 13.36 -4.46 -5.43
N LEU A 195 13.76 -3.30 -5.98
CA LEU A 195 13.94 -3.09 -7.41
C LEU A 195 15.07 -3.95 -7.98
N ASP A 196 16.20 -4.06 -7.27
CA ASP A 196 17.35 -4.91 -7.67
C ASP A 196 16.97 -6.40 -7.76
N ARG A 197 15.92 -6.81 -7.05
CA ARG A 197 15.35 -8.16 -7.08
C ARG A 197 14.27 -8.34 -8.14
N GLY A 198 14.02 -7.32 -8.96
CA GLY A 198 13.04 -7.34 -10.05
C GLY A 198 11.59 -7.11 -9.60
N LEU A 199 11.35 -6.85 -8.32
CA LEU A 199 10.04 -6.55 -7.75
C LEU A 199 9.78 -5.03 -7.75
N LEU A 200 8.54 -4.65 -7.44
CA LEU A 200 8.08 -3.26 -7.41
C LEU A 200 7.71 -2.86 -5.98
N PRO A 201 8.29 -1.78 -5.44
CA PRO A 201 7.92 -1.25 -4.13
C PRO A 201 6.43 -0.86 -4.09
N LEU A 202 5.70 -1.40 -3.13
CA LEU A 202 4.36 -0.97 -2.77
C LEU A 202 4.40 -0.42 -1.36
N TYR A 203 3.93 0.81 -1.19
CA TYR A 203 3.75 1.43 0.12
C TYR A 203 2.28 1.78 0.28
N ARG A 204 1.69 1.38 1.40
CA ARG A 204 0.28 1.63 1.70
C ARG A 204 0.13 2.32 3.04
N CYS A 205 -0.92 3.13 3.14
CA CYS A 205 -1.35 3.68 4.42
C CYS A 205 -2.80 4.18 4.32
N GLN A 206 -3.51 4.14 5.44
CA GLN A 206 -4.83 4.75 5.60
C GLN A 206 -4.83 6.23 5.17
N LEU A 207 -6.00 6.74 4.75
CA LEU A 207 -6.13 8.11 4.23
C LEU A 207 -5.78 9.18 5.27
N GLU A 208 -6.14 8.92 6.53
CA GLU A 208 -5.96 9.80 7.68
C GLU A 208 -4.52 9.79 8.20
N ASN A 209 -3.70 8.80 7.81
CA ASN A 209 -2.30 8.70 8.20
C ASN A 209 -1.42 9.64 7.34
N HIS A 210 -1.62 10.94 7.54
CA HIS A 210 -0.91 11.99 6.79
C HIS A 210 0.61 11.94 6.98
N ALA A 211 1.10 11.48 8.13
CA ALA A 211 2.53 11.33 8.40
C ALA A 211 3.16 10.21 7.57
N SER A 212 2.48 9.06 7.44
CA SER A 212 2.90 7.96 6.58
C SER A 212 2.83 8.35 5.10
N ALA A 213 1.75 9.00 4.66
CA ALA A 213 1.66 9.54 3.31
C ALA A 213 2.77 10.58 2.99
N ALA A 214 3.15 11.41 3.95
CA ALA A 214 4.28 12.34 3.81
C ALA A 214 5.65 11.63 3.77
N THR A 215 5.78 10.51 4.49
CA THR A 215 6.96 9.63 4.45
C THR A 215 7.13 9.02 3.07
N ALA A 216 6.07 8.44 2.50
CA ALA A 216 6.09 7.88 1.14
C ALA A 216 6.55 8.90 0.11
N ARG A 217 6.00 10.12 0.15
CA ARG A 217 6.41 11.23 -0.74
C ARG A 217 7.86 11.65 -0.53
N SER A 218 8.31 11.76 0.72
CA SER A 218 9.69 12.11 1.06
C SER A 218 10.70 11.04 0.63
N ALA A 219 10.26 9.79 0.52
CA ALA A 219 11.03 8.70 -0.04
C ALA A 219 11.02 8.66 -1.59
N GLY A 220 10.34 9.60 -2.25
CA GLY A 220 10.26 9.71 -3.71
C GLY A 220 9.12 8.90 -4.35
N LEU A 221 8.27 8.23 -3.56
CA LEU A 221 7.12 7.52 -4.10
C LEU A 221 6.03 8.50 -4.53
N THR A 222 5.30 8.13 -5.57
CA THR A 222 4.14 8.87 -6.08
C THR A 222 2.88 8.06 -5.79
N ARG A 223 1.80 8.74 -5.38
CA ARG A 223 0.53 8.07 -5.18
C ARG A 223 -0.05 7.62 -6.52
N PHE A 224 -0.42 6.34 -6.58
CA PHE A 224 -1.12 5.75 -7.71
C PHE A 224 -2.63 5.99 -7.61
N GLY A 225 -3.19 5.85 -6.41
CA GLY A 225 -4.62 5.95 -6.17
C GLY A 225 -5.02 5.53 -4.77
N GLN A 226 -6.31 5.30 -4.58
CA GLN A 226 -6.91 4.84 -3.33
C GLN A 226 -7.64 3.53 -3.57
N ARG A 227 -7.54 2.59 -2.63
CA ARG A 227 -8.16 1.27 -2.76
C ARG A 227 -8.82 0.87 -1.46
N ASP A 228 -10.05 0.41 -1.56
CA ASP A 228 -10.81 -0.09 -0.42
C ASP A 228 -11.27 -1.53 -0.68
N SER A 229 -11.63 -2.23 0.39
CA SER A 229 -12.22 -3.56 0.36
C SER A 229 -13.25 -3.70 1.46
N VAL A 230 -14.02 -4.77 1.43
CA VAL A 230 -14.93 -5.12 2.54
C VAL A 230 -14.19 -5.16 3.88
N ALA A 231 -14.90 -4.74 4.94
CA ALA A 231 -14.49 -4.87 6.33
C ALA A 231 -14.57 -6.32 6.83
#